data_AF-A0A9N9MLD4-F1
#
_entry.id   AF-A0A9N9MLD4-F1
#
_cell.length_a   1.000
_cell.length_b   1.000
_cell.length_c   1.000
_cell.angle_alpha   90.00
_cell.angle_beta   90.00
_cell.angle_gamma   90.00
#
_symmetry.space_group_name_H-M   'P 1'
#
loop_
_entity.id
_entity.type
_entity.pdbx_description
1 polymer ?
#
loop_
_entity_poly.entity_id
_entity_poly.type
_entity_poly.pdbx_seq_one_letter_code
_entity_poly.pdbx_strand_id
1 'polypeptide(L)'
;MSRHYSANQYEVPFKPSYLRNWEVPKYHCGKPRSRKCITTIISNPKGHLLPRIPRSSTCKPFGDYVGTWHLPNKITRELANKLNGSAEWPILKQKCRQDISEICKKQDHATTTAQQKLEEQTKKSEKQIKEDELVLCPIHGWAKRASETE
;
A
#
# COMPACT_ATOMS: atom_id res chain seq x y z
N MET A 1 -10.05 -4.88 -9.24
CA MET A 1 -9.22 -5.86 -8.51
C MET A 1 -10.10 -7.02 -8.09
N SER A 2 -9.92 -8.20 -8.71
CA SER A 2 -10.62 -9.43 -8.32
C SER A 2 -9.58 -10.50 -8.00
N ARG A 3 -9.92 -11.41 -7.08
CA ARG A 3 -9.10 -12.58 -6.73
C ARG A 3 -9.94 -13.83 -6.93
N HIS A 4 -9.28 -14.89 -7.40
CA HIS A 4 -9.86 -16.23 -7.46
C HIS A 4 -9.44 -17.01 -6.21
N TYR A 5 -10.39 -17.67 -5.56
CA TYR A 5 -10.16 -18.56 -4.42
C TYR A 5 -10.61 -19.98 -4.80
N SER A 6 -9.95 -21.02 -4.27
CA SER A 6 -10.33 -22.40 -4.54
C SER A 6 -11.77 -22.68 -4.11
N ALA A 7 -12.58 -23.17 -5.05
CA ALA A 7 -13.90 -23.73 -4.77
C ALA A 7 -13.82 -25.23 -4.39
N ASN A 8 -12.63 -25.71 -4.00
CA ASN A 8 -12.32 -27.10 -3.69
C ASN A 8 -12.85 -28.06 -4.79
N GLN A 9 -13.92 -28.79 -4.52
CA GLN A 9 -14.50 -29.79 -5.42
C GLN A 9 -14.99 -29.19 -6.75
N TYR A 10 -15.42 -27.94 -6.75
CA TYR A 10 -16.00 -27.29 -7.92
C TYR A 10 -14.99 -26.52 -8.78
N GLU A 11 -13.69 -26.60 -8.51
CA GLU A 11 -12.69 -25.81 -9.22
C GLU A 11 -12.42 -26.29 -10.66
N VAL A 12 -12.65 -27.58 -10.94
CA VAL A 12 -12.37 -28.21 -12.23
C VAL A 12 -13.04 -27.50 -13.42
N PRO A 13 -14.36 -27.24 -13.45
CA PRO A 13 -15.02 -26.55 -14.57
C PRO A 13 -14.55 -25.11 -14.77
N PHE A 14 -14.02 -24.45 -13.74
CA PHE A 14 -13.49 -23.09 -13.84
C PHE A 14 -12.02 -23.02 -14.26
N LYS A 15 -11.38 -24.17 -14.52
CA LYS A 15 -10.02 -24.18 -15.06
C LYS A 15 -10.01 -23.52 -16.44
N PRO A 16 -8.99 -22.71 -16.76
CA PRO A 16 -8.85 -22.04 -18.06
C PRO A 16 -9.02 -22.98 -19.26
N SER A 17 -8.56 -24.23 -19.15
CA SER A 17 -8.72 -25.26 -20.18
C SER A 17 -10.18 -25.63 -20.47
N TYR A 18 -11.01 -25.76 -19.42
CA TYR A 18 -12.43 -26.08 -19.57
C TYR A 18 -13.23 -24.89 -20.09
N LEU A 19 -12.85 -23.68 -19.68
CA LEU A 19 -13.42 -22.43 -20.17
C LEU A 19 -12.99 -22.07 -21.60
N ARG A 20 -12.16 -22.91 -22.24
CA ARG A 20 -11.57 -22.67 -23.58
C ARG A 20 -10.83 -21.33 -23.65
N ASN A 21 -10.18 -20.94 -22.56
CA ASN A 21 -9.29 -19.79 -22.55
C ASN A 21 -8.00 -20.15 -23.29
N TRP A 22 -7.76 -19.50 -24.43
CA TRP A 22 -6.57 -19.70 -25.26
C TRP A 22 -5.40 -18.78 -24.88
N GLU A 23 -5.60 -17.91 -23.91
CA GLU A 23 -4.55 -17.03 -23.37
C GLU A 23 -3.75 -17.71 -22.25
N VAL A 24 -2.64 -17.08 -21.86
CA VAL A 24 -1.87 -17.50 -20.69
C VAL A 24 -2.67 -17.15 -19.43
N PRO A 25 -3.10 -18.14 -18.61
CA PRO A 25 -3.93 -17.86 -17.46
C PRO A 25 -3.13 -17.18 -16.35
N LYS A 26 -3.78 -16.23 -15.67
CA LYS A 26 -3.16 -15.56 -14.52
C LYS A 26 -2.99 -16.52 -13.35
N TYR A 27 -1.82 -16.47 -12.72
CA TYR A 27 -1.57 -17.23 -11.51
C TYR A 27 -2.39 -16.68 -10.34
N HIS A 28 -3.02 -17.56 -9.58
CA HIS A 28 -3.74 -17.25 -8.36
C HIS A 28 -3.34 -18.23 -7.24
N CYS A 29 -3.42 -17.79 -5.99
CA CYS A 29 -3.22 -18.70 -4.87
C CYS A 29 -4.41 -19.66 -4.82
N GLY A 30 -4.16 -20.98 -4.75
CA GLY A 30 -5.23 -21.97 -4.67
C GLY A 30 -6.07 -21.78 -3.41
N LYS A 31 -5.47 -21.92 -2.22
CA LYS A 31 -6.23 -21.90 -0.96
C LYS A 31 -6.28 -20.50 -0.34
N PRO A 32 -7.47 -19.99 0.06
CA PRO A 32 -7.53 -18.82 0.94
C PRO A 32 -6.83 -19.15 2.26
N ARG A 33 -6.17 -18.15 2.84
CA ARG A 33 -5.45 -18.32 4.09
C ARG A 33 -6.30 -17.83 5.27
N SER A 34 -6.12 -18.49 6.41
CA SER A 34 -6.77 -18.07 7.65
C SER A 34 -6.25 -16.70 8.08
N ARG A 35 -7.18 -15.81 8.45
CA ARG A 35 -6.85 -14.50 8.99
C ARG A 35 -6.37 -14.64 10.42
N LYS A 36 -5.20 -14.06 10.72
CA LYS A 36 -4.64 -14.01 12.09
C LYS A 36 -4.71 -12.60 12.73
N CYS A 37 -5.03 -11.58 11.94
CA CYS A 37 -4.95 -10.16 12.32
C CYS A 37 -6.30 -9.44 12.29
N ILE A 38 -6.41 -8.41 13.15
CA ILE A 38 -7.49 -7.41 13.18
C ILE A 38 -7.43 -6.52 11.91
N THR A 39 -8.58 -6.13 11.38
CA THR A 39 -8.66 -5.13 10.30
C THR A 39 -8.46 -3.72 10.82
N THR A 40 -7.57 -2.95 10.18
CA THR A 40 -7.44 -1.51 10.41
C THR A 40 -8.02 -0.73 9.23
N ILE A 41 -8.53 0.47 9.51
CA ILE A 41 -9.05 1.37 8.47
C ILE A 41 -7.87 2.03 7.76
N ILE A 42 -7.81 1.87 6.44
CA ILE A 42 -6.69 2.35 5.62
C ILE A 42 -7.02 3.59 4.77
N SER A 43 -8.29 3.99 4.71
CA SER A 43 -8.74 5.06 3.83
C SER A 43 -9.63 6.07 4.55
N ASN A 44 -9.58 7.30 4.07
CA ASN A 44 -10.51 8.37 4.43
C ASN A 44 -11.93 8.06 3.94
N PRO A 45 -12.97 8.74 4.47
CA PRO A 45 -14.35 8.59 4.00
C PRO A 45 -14.53 8.95 2.52
N LYS A 46 -13.63 9.74 1.93
CA LYS A 46 -13.58 10.05 0.49
C LYS A 46 -12.95 8.93 -0.36
N GLY A 47 -12.45 7.85 0.25
CA GLY A 47 -11.77 6.75 -0.44
C GLY A 47 -10.28 6.95 -0.70
N HIS A 48 -9.68 8.08 -0.28
CA HIS A 48 -8.23 8.29 -0.38
C HIS A 48 -7.47 7.48 0.68
N LEU A 49 -6.34 6.88 0.31
CA LEU A 49 -5.44 6.21 1.24
C LEU A 49 -4.80 7.22 2.21
N LEU A 50 -4.65 6.83 3.46
CA LEU A 50 -3.93 7.62 4.46
C LEU A 50 -2.45 7.83 4.04
N PRO A 51 -1.85 9.00 4.31
CA PRO A 51 -0.51 9.35 3.80
C PRO A 51 0.59 8.41 4.28
N ARG A 52 0.42 7.75 5.43
CA ARG A 52 1.39 6.83 6.01
C ARG A 52 1.41 5.44 5.36
N ILE A 53 0.39 5.11 4.57
CA ILE A 53 0.22 3.76 4.05
C ILE A 53 1.03 3.60 2.76
N PRO A 54 1.92 2.60 2.68
CA PRO A 54 2.72 2.39 1.49
C PRO A 54 1.79 2.05 0.32
N ARG A 55 1.91 2.83 -0.75
CA ARG A 55 1.30 2.50 -2.04
C ARG A 55 2.23 1.51 -2.74
N SER A 56 1.69 0.55 -3.47
CA SER A 56 2.57 -0.27 -4.30
C SER A 56 3.05 0.57 -5.48
N SER A 57 4.36 0.50 -5.76
CA SER A 57 4.98 1.16 -6.90
C SER A 57 4.37 0.72 -8.24
N THR A 58 3.87 -0.52 -8.29
CA THR A 58 3.21 -1.11 -9.46
C THR A 58 1.72 -0.78 -9.57
N CYS A 59 1.06 -0.24 -8.53
CA CYS A 59 -0.36 0.11 -8.58
C CYS A 59 -0.54 1.50 -9.19
N LYS A 60 -0.15 1.63 -10.45
CA LYS A 60 -0.82 2.59 -11.32
C LYS A 60 -2.17 1.96 -11.66
N PRO A 61 -3.31 2.63 -11.40
CA PRO A 61 -4.63 2.05 -11.72
C PRO A 61 -4.79 1.72 -13.22
N PHE A 62 -3.97 2.38 -14.05
CA PHE A 62 -3.88 2.17 -15.49
C PHE A 62 -2.72 1.24 -15.93
N GLY A 63 -2.00 0.62 -14.98
CA GLY A 63 -0.85 -0.24 -15.26
C GLY A 63 0.32 0.50 -15.94
N ASP A 64 1.12 -0.22 -16.71
CA ASP A 64 2.27 0.30 -17.48
C ASP A 64 1.85 1.10 -18.73
N TYR A 65 0.58 1.50 -18.81
CA TYR A 65 0.05 2.21 -19.96
C TYR A 65 0.69 3.59 -20.10
N VAL A 66 1.29 3.82 -21.28
CA VAL A 66 1.93 5.07 -21.70
C VAL A 66 0.96 5.92 -22.54
N GLY A 67 0.13 5.30 -23.39
CA GLY A 67 -0.90 5.94 -24.22
C GLY A 67 -1.71 4.93 -25.04
N THR A 68 -2.82 5.37 -25.65
CA THR A 68 -3.84 4.48 -26.26
C THR A 68 -3.39 3.62 -27.42
N TRP A 69 -2.43 4.11 -28.20
CA TRP A 69 -1.95 3.43 -29.39
C TRP A 69 -0.45 3.16 -29.37
N HIS A 70 0.20 3.43 -28.23
CA HIS A 70 1.63 3.20 -28.09
C HIS A 70 1.88 1.72 -27.73
N LEU A 71 1.95 0.86 -28.76
CA LEU A 71 2.60 -0.43 -28.65
C LEU A 71 4.10 -0.28 -28.96
N PRO A 72 4.97 -1.06 -28.32
CA PRO A 72 6.36 -1.15 -28.75
C PRO A 72 6.43 -1.82 -30.13
N ASN A 73 7.36 -1.36 -30.95
CA ASN A 73 7.55 -1.84 -32.34
C ASN A 73 7.75 -3.37 -32.44
N LYS A 74 8.20 -4.02 -31.36
CA LYS A 74 8.36 -5.47 -31.28
C LYS A 74 7.93 -5.99 -29.91
N ILE A 75 7.11 -7.04 -29.91
CA ILE A 75 6.77 -7.78 -28.70
C ILE A 75 7.86 -8.84 -28.46
N THR A 76 8.77 -8.56 -27.53
CA THR A 76 9.77 -9.54 -27.08
C THR A 76 9.13 -10.56 -26.13
N ARG A 77 9.77 -11.73 -25.96
CA ARG A 77 9.29 -12.77 -25.03
C ARG A 77 9.19 -12.26 -23.59
N GLU A 78 10.17 -11.46 -23.15
CA GLU A 78 10.18 -10.85 -21.83
C GLU A 78 9.02 -9.89 -21.64
N LEU A 79 8.78 -9.04 -22.64
CA LEU A 79 7.64 -8.13 -22.63
C LEU A 79 6.32 -8.89 -22.63
N ALA A 80 6.18 -9.93 -23.47
CA ALA A 80 4.99 -10.77 -23.48
C ALA A 80 4.75 -11.42 -22.11
N ASN A 81 5.79 -11.91 -21.45
CA ASN A 81 5.70 -12.47 -20.09
C ASN A 81 5.29 -11.42 -19.05
N LYS A 82 5.76 -10.18 -19.19
CA LYS A 82 5.37 -9.07 -18.32
C LYS A 82 3.90 -8.68 -18.55
N LEU A 83 3.47 -8.52 -19.79
CA LEU A 83 2.09 -8.19 -20.18
C LEU A 83 1.09 -9.26 -19.73
N ASN A 84 1.45 -10.54 -19.89
CA ASN A 84 0.64 -11.67 -19.44
C ASN A 84 0.68 -11.87 -17.91
N GLY A 85 1.57 -11.17 -17.20
CA GLY A 85 1.79 -11.31 -15.76
C GLY A 85 2.49 -12.62 -15.36
N SER A 86 3.04 -13.38 -16.31
CA SER A 86 3.78 -14.62 -16.05
C SER A 86 5.13 -14.38 -15.39
N ALA A 87 5.75 -13.23 -15.64
CA ALA A 87 6.99 -12.82 -14.99
C ALA A 87 6.88 -12.75 -13.46
N GLU A 88 5.70 -12.41 -12.93
CA GLU A 88 5.48 -12.25 -11.49
C GLU A 88 5.11 -13.55 -10.78
N TRP A 89 4.88 -14.65 -11.50
CA TRP A 89 4.45 -15.92 -10.91
C TRP A 89 5.37 -16.44 -9.80
N PRO A 90 6.71 -16.38 -9.89
CA PRO A 90 7.59 -16.86 -8.81
C PRO A 90 7.36 -16.07 -7.51
N ILE A 91 7.24 -14.75 -7.63
CA ILE A 91 7.01 -13.84 -6.51
C ILE A 91 5.62 -14.10 -5.90
N LEU A 92 4.60 -14.25 -6.74
CA LEU A 92 3.24 -14.56 -6.30
C LEU A 92 3.18 -15.94 -5.62
N LYS A 93 3.82 -16.98 -6.17
CA LYS A 93 3.93 -18.31 -5.56
C LYS A 93 4.59 -18.26 -4.18
N GLN A 94 5.70 -17.52 -4.06
CA GLN A 94 6.36 -17.31 -2.77
C GLN A 94 5.42 -16.60 -1.79
N LYS A 95 4.79 -15.49 -2.21
CA LYS A 95 3.79 -14.78 -1.40
C LYS A 95 2.66 -15.71 -0.99
N CYS A 96 2.19 -16.60 -1.87
CA CYS A 96 1.15 -17.60 -1.60
C CYS A 96 1.54 -18.58 -0.48
N ARG A 97 2.83 -18.89 -0.34
CA ARG A 97 3.39 -19.80 0.66
C ARG A 97 3.80 -19.14 1.98
N GLN A 98 4.04 -17.83 1.98
CA GLN A 98 4.45 -17.09 3.19
C GLN A 98 3.41 -17.19 4.32
N ASP A 99 3.85 -17.32 5.56
CA ASP A 99 2.96 -17.41 6.71
C ASP A 99 2.39 -16.05 7.12
N ILE A 100 1.06 -15.98 7.32
CA ILE A 100 0.37 -14.73 7.67
C ILE A 100 0.79 -14.20 9.05
N SER A 101 1.22 -15.07 9.96
CA SER A 101 1.67 -14.68 11.30
C SER A 101 2.86 -13.72 11.27
N GLU A 102 3.74 -13.86 10.28
CA GLU A 102 4.88 -12.95 10.11
C GLU A 102 4.44 -11.59 9.57
N ILE A 103 3.38 -11.56 8.75
CA ILE A 103 2.79 -10.33 8.23
C ILE A 103 2.15 -9.53 9.36
N CYS A 104 1.46 -10.22 10.28
CA CYS A 104 0.85 -9.62 11.47
C CYS A 104 1.88 -8.91 12.36
N LYS A 105 2.96 -9.59 12.72
CA LYS A 105 4.04 -9.01 13.53
C LYS A 105 4.63 -7.74 12.89
N LYS A 106 4.83 -7.76 11.56
CA LYS A 106 5.34 -6.58 10.82
C LYS A 106 4.37 -5.39 10.88
N GLN A 107 3.06 -5.64 10.89
CA GLN A 107 2.06 -4.57 11.03
C GLN A 107 2.10 -3.96 12.42
N ASP A 108 2.16 -4.80 13.47
CA ASP A 108 2.23 -4.35 14.87
C ASP A 108 3.49 -3.51 15.15
N HIS A 109 4.64 -3.94 14.63
CA HIS A 109 5.87 -3.16 14.72
C HIS A 109 5.77 -1.82 13.95
N ALA A 110 5.24 -1.82 12.72
CA ALA A 110 5.12 -0.61 11.91
C ALA A 110 4.07 0.39 12.44
N THR A 111 3.04 -0.07 13.16
CA THR A 111 2.11 0.81 13.90
C THR A 111 2.75 1.39 15.14
N THR A 112 3.45 0.56 15.92
CA THR A 112 4.12 0.99 17.16
C THR A 112 5.19 2.05 16.88
N THR A 113 6.06 1.83 15.90
CA THR A 113 7.12 2.79 15.53
C THR A 113 6.55 4.13 15.03
N ALA A 114 5.37 4.11 14.41
CA ALA A 114 4.75 5.35 13.93
C ALA A 114 3.92 6.08 14.99
N GLN A 115 3.28 5.37 15.92
CA GLN A 115 2.64 5.99 17.07
C GLN A 115 3.68 6.71 17.92
N GLN A 116 4.81 6.04 18.21
CA GLN A 116 5.94 6.65 18.91
C GLN A 116 6.46 7.91 18.20
N LYS A 117 6.58 7.87 16.86
CA LYS A 117 7.06 9.02 16.07
C LYS A 117 6.04 10.18 16.01
N LEU A 118 4.74 9.88 16.01
CA LEU A 118 3.68 10.89 16.07
C LEU A 118 3.61 11.54 17.44
N GLU A 119 3.74 10.75 18.51
CA GLU A 119 3.84 11.24 19.90
C GLU A 119 5.10 12.08 20.13
N GLU A 120 6.22 11.72 19.50
CA GLU A 120 7.43 12.55 19.54
C GLU A 120 7.25 13.89 18.81
N GLN A 121 6.50 13.88 17.70
CA GLN A 121 6.19 15.10 16.95
C GLN A 121 5.20 15.99 17.71
N THR A 122 4.16 15.42 18.33
CA THR A 122 3.21 16.19 19.15
C THR A 122 3.87 16.75 20.41
N LYS A 123 4.74 15.97 21.08
CA LYS A 123 5.53 16.45 22.23
C LYS A 123 6.52 17.55 21.82
N LYS A 124 7.10 17.50 20.61
CA LYS A 124 7.95 18.58 20.09
C LYS A 124 7.16 19.84 19.76
N SER A 125 5.98 19.70 19.13
CA SER A 125 5.12 20.86 18.85
C SER A 125 4.56 21.49 20.14
N GLU A 126 4.20 20.69 21.15
CA GLU A 126 3.74 21.20 22.45
C GLU A 126 4.86 21.92 23.23
N LYS A 127 6.11 21.45 23.12
CA LYS A 127 7.27 22.15 23.70
C LYS A 127 7.53 23.48 22.98
N GLN A 128 7.42 23.51 21.65
CA GLN A 128 7.53 24.75 20.86
C GLN A 128 6.42 25.74 21.22
N ILE A 129 5.16 25.30 21.34
CA ILE A 129 4.05 26.17 21.76
C ILE A 129 4.28 26.75 23.16
N LYS A 130 4.84 25.95 24.09
CA LYS A 130 5.19 26.42 25.44
C LYS A 130 6.39 27.36 25.46
N GLU A 131 7.39 27.16 24.61
CA GLU A 131 8.54 28.04 24.46
C GLU A 131 8.14 29.38 23.81
N ASP A 132 7.19 29.36 22.87
CA ASP A 132 6.64 30.56 22.22
C ASP A 132 5.66 31.33 23.12
N GLU A 133 4.91 30.64 24.01
CA GLU A 133 4.08 31.29 25.06
C GLU A 133 4.91 31.90 26.21
N LEU A 134 6.19 31.54 26.33
CA LEU A 134 7.09 32.08 27.37
C LEU A 134 7.81 33.37 26.95
N VAL A 135 7.53 33.93 25.77
CA VAL A 135 7.94 35.29 25.40
C VAL A 135 6.78 36.27 25.65
N LEU A 136 6.37 36.40 26.91
CA LEU A 136 5.59 37.56 27.37
C LEU A 136 6.50 38.45 28.23
N CYS A 137 6.95 39.57 27.64
CA CYS A 137 7.72 40.58 28.36
C CYS A 137 6.85 41.20 29.47
N PRO A 138 7.29 41.19 30.75
CA PRO A 138 6.47 41.52 31.90
C PRO A 138 6.08 43.01 32.08
N ILE A 139 6.27 43.87 31.06
CA ILE A 139 6.09 45.32 31.22
C ILE A 139 5.10 45.96 30.23
N HIS A 140 4.79 45.37 29.06
CA HIS A 140 3.78 45.93 28.15
C HIS A 140 2.97 44.85 27.43
N GLY A 141 1.67 44.79 27.73
CA GLY A 141 0.75 43.74 27.30
C GLY A 141 0.23 43.82 25.87
N TRP A 142 1.11 43.92 24.86
CA TRP A 142 0.75 43.64 23.44
C TRP A 142 1.84 42.82 22.75
N ALA A 143 1.44 41.79 22.00
CA ALA A 143 2.34 40.93 21.24
C ALA A 143 2.71 41.59 19.89
N LYS A 144 4.02 41.77 19.63
CA LYS A 144 4.56 42.15 18.31
C LYS A 144 5.13 40.92 17.59
N ARG A 145 4.92 40.87 16.27
CA ARG A 145 5.44 39.82 15.37
C ARG A 145 6.94 40.07 15.13
N ALA A 146 7.75 39.01 15.17
CA ALA A 146 9.23 39.04 15.12
C ALA A 146 9.86 39.48 13.77
N SER A 147 9.13 40.18 12.90
CA SER A 147 9.63 40.66 11.60
C SER A 147 9.97 42.16 11.57
N GLU A 148 10.19 42.78 12.74
CA GLU A 148 10.56 44.19 12.88
C GLU A 148 11.78 44.34 13.82
N THR A 149 12.91 43.77 13.43
CA THR A 149 14.24 44.27 13.84
C THR A 149 15.15 44.12 12.64
N GLU A 150 15.80 45.23 12.30
CA GLU A 150 16.70 45.53 11.16
C GLU A 150 17.39 44.36 10.42
#